data_AF-A0A067E1W9-F1
#
_entry.id   AF-A0A067E1W9-F1
#
_cell.length_a   1.000
_cell.length_b   1.000
_cell.length_c   1.000
_cell.angle_alpha   90.00
_cell.angle_beta   90.00
_cell.angle_gamma   90.00
#
_symmetry.space_group_name_H-M   'P 1'
#
loop_
_entity.id
_entity.type
_entity.pdbx_description
1 polymer ?
#
loop_
_entity_poly.entity_id
_entity_poly.type
_entity_poly.pdbx_seq_one_letter_code
_entity_poly.pdbx_strand_id
1 'polypeptide(L)'
;MLQKPDLVGLAEFLKPLNEVIMKANAMTEGRRSDFFNHLKSAADSLTALAWIAYTGKDCGMSMPIAHVEESWQMAEFYSNKILVEYRSKDPNHVEWARALKELYLPGLRDYVKSHYPLGPVWSATGKTVTSAPAKAPSPTAPAHKPGAPAPPPPPPSSLFSSEYSQASSSRPKEGMAAVFQEISSKPVTAGLRKVTGDMKTKNRADRSGVVAAGEKESRTSSPSFSKAGPPKLELQMGRKWVVENQIGRKNLVIDDCDAKQSVYVFGCKDSVLQIQGKVNNITIDKCTKMGVVFKDVVAAFEIVNCNGVEAQCQGSAPTISVDNTGGCQLYLSQDSLGASITTAKSSEINVLVPGAGPDSDWAEHALPQQFVHTYKDGHFETTPVSHSGG
;
A
#
# COMPACT_ATOMS: atom_id res chain seq x y z
N MET A 1 -3.03 19.01 -37.90
CA MET A 1 -2.70 17.81 -37.10
C MET A 1 -1.20 17.60 -37.14
N LEU A 2 -0.60 17.12 -36.05
CA LEU A 2 0.85 16.91 -35.92
C LEU A 2 1.23 15.54 -36.49
N GLN A 3 2.44 15.41 -37.02
CA GLN A 3 2.97 14.11 -37.44
C GLN A 3 3.19 13.20 -36.23
N LYS A 4 2.90 11.90 -36.37
CA LYS A 4 3.21 10.92 -35.32
C LYS A 4 4.72 10.93 -35.10
N PRO A 5 5.21 11.29 -33.91
CA PRO A 5 6.64 11.28 -33.65
C PRO A 5 7.16 9.84 -33.63
N ASP A 6 8.40 9.66 -34.06
CA ASP A 6 9.17 8.47 -33.76
C ASP A 6 9.58 8.46 -32.28
N LEU A 7 10.28 7.42 -31.82
CA LEU A 7 10.65 7.29 -30.40
C LEU A 7 11.49 8.48 -29.90
N VAL A 8 12.37 9.01 -30.76
CA VAL A 8 13.22 10.16 -30.44
C VAL A 8 12.40 11.45 -30.38
N GLY A 9 11.55 11.70 -31.38
CA GLY A 9 10.66 12.86 -31.40
C GLY A 9 9.61 12.85 -30.29
N LEU A 10 9.20 11.67 -29.80
CA LEU A 10 8.28 11.55 -28.68
C LEU A 10 8.95 12.00 -27.38
N ALA A 11 10.22 11.62 -27.18
CA ALA A 11 11.00 12.07 -26.03
C ALA A 11 11.17 13.60 -26.03
N GLU A 12 11.44 14.21 -27.20
CA GLU A 12 11.51 15.66 -27.34
C GLU A 12 10.16 16.34 -27.09
N PHE A 13 9.07 15.76 -27.60
CA PHE A 13 7.71 16.26 -27.39
C PHE A 13 7.31 16.28 -25.90
N LEU A 14 7.69 15.25 -25.15
CA LEU A 14 7.37 15.11 -23.72
C LEU A 14 8.32 15.89 -22.80
N LYS A 15 9.48 16.34 -23.32
CA LYS A 15 10.52 17.00 -22.53
C LYS A 15 10.00 18.14 -21.63
N PRO A 16 9.15 19.08 -22.11
CA PRO A 16 8.66 20.16 -21.25
C PRO A 16 7.82 19.66 -20.08
N LEU A 17 7.00 18.63 -20.29
CA LEU A 17 6.19 18.01 -19.24
C LEU A 17 7.10 17.31 -18.22
N ASN A 18 8.06 16.52 -18.71
CA ASN A 18 9.01 15.80 -17.86
C ASN A 18 9.84 16.76 -16.98
N GLU A 19 10.29 17.89 -17.53
CA GLU A 19 11.00 18.92 -16.76
C GLU A 19 10.16 19.51 -15.63
N VAL A 20 8.86 19.75 -15.88
CA VAL A 20 7.94 20.25 -14.84
C VAL A 20 7.69 19.18 -13.77
N ILE A 21 7.47 17.93 -14.17
CA ILE A 21 7.29 16.80 -13.23
C ILE A 21 8.54 16.63 -12.35
N MET A 22 9.74 16.66 -12.96
CA MET A 22 11.00 16.57 -12.21
C MET A 22 11.16 17.71 -11.21
N LYS A 23 10.88 18.96 -11.62
CA LYS A 23 10.93 20.12 -10.72
C LYS A 23 9.92 20.00 -9.57
N ALA A 24 8.69 19.57 -9.85
CA ALA A 24 7.68 19.37 -8.83
C ALA A 24 8.07 18.28 -7.82
N ASN A 25 8.63 17.17 -8.30
CA ASN A 25 9.13 16.10 -7.43
C ASN A 25 10.31 16.54 -6.57
N ALA A 26 11.27 17.29 -7.13
CA ALA A 26 12.39 17.84 -6.38
C ALA A 26 11.95 18.78 -5.24
N MET A 27 10.83 19.51 -5.40
CA MET A 27 10.26 20.33 -4.32
C MET A 27 9.70 19.51 -3.16
N THR A 28 9.52 18.20 -3.35
CA THR A 28 9.09 17.26 -2.30
C THR A 28 10.25 16.53 -1.63
N GLU A 29 11.49 16.75 -2.10
CA GLU A 29 12.69 16.14 -1.55
C GLU A 29 13.32 17.00 -0.44
N GLY A 30 13.95 16.36 0.56
CA GLY A 30 14.62 17.05 1.65
C GLY A 30 13.73 17.33 2.87
N ARG A 31 13.87 18.52 3.47
CA ARG A 31 13.19 18.87 4.72
C ARG A 31 11.68 18.96 4.47
N ARG A 32 10.90 18.12 5.16
CA ARG A 32 9.43 18.14 5.06
C ARG A 32 8.86 19.47 5.55
N SER A 33 8.12 20.14 4.67
CA SER A 33 7.31 21.31 5.03
C SER A 33 6.07 20.90 5.82
N ASP A 34 5.45 21.84 6.52
CA ASP A 34 4.17 21.62 7.22
C ASP A 34 3.04 21.20 6.26
N PHE A 35 3.12 21.61 4.99
CA PHE A 35 2.17 21.23 3.93
C PHE A 35 2.69 20.12 3.00
N PHE A 36 3.56 19.24 3.49
CA PHE A 36 4.19 18.20 2.69
C PHE A 36 3.18 17.34 1.92
N ASN A 37 2.07 16.96 2.56
CA ASN A 37 1.02 16.17 1.91
C ASN A 37 0.36 16.91 0.73
N HIS A 38 0.23 18.24 0.79
CA HIS A 38 -0.30 19.05 -0.31
C HIS A 38 0.67 19.07 -1.48
N LEU A 39 1.94 19.38 -1.20
CA LEU A 39 2.99 19.41 -2.21
C LEU A 39 3.12 18.05 -2.91
N LYS A 40 3.11 16.96 -2.14
CA LYS A 40 3.22 15.62 -2.68
C LYS A 40 2.00 15.20 -3.50
N SER A 41 0.79 15.53 -3.04
CA SER A 41 -0.43 15.30 -3.84
C SER A 41 -0.39 16.04 -5.17
N ALA A 42 0.05 17.31 -5.17
CA ALA A 42 0.15 18.10 -6.39
C ALA A 42 1.23 17.54 -7.34
N ALA A 43 2.43 17.26 -6.83
CA ALA A 43 3.55 16.76 -7.63
C ALA A 43 3.24 15.39 -8.26
N ASP A 44 2.73 14.44 -7.47
CA ASP A 44 2.44 13.08 -7.95
C ASP A 44 1.30 13.08 -8.97
N SER A 45 0.33 14.01 -8.84
CA SER A 45 -0.80 14.12 -9.77
C SER A 45 -0.39 14.48 -11.19
N LEU A 46 0.74 15.17 -11.38
CA LEU A 46 1.22 15.59 -12.70
C LEU A 46 1.55 14.40 -13.62
N THR A 47 1.85 13.24 -13.04
CA THR A 47 2.11 12.01 -13.79
C THR A 47 0.92 11.59 -14.65
N ALA A 48 -0.30 11.95 -14.23
CA ALA A 48 -1.51 11.68 -15.01
C ALA A 48 -1.50 12.38 -16.37
N LEU A 49 -0.83 13.53 -16.50
CA LEU A 49 -0.71 14.29 -17.76
C LEU A 49 0.13 13.56 -18.81
N ALA A 50 0.92 12.56 -18.43
CA ALA A 50 1.74 11.78 -19.35
C ALA A 50 0.92 10.85 -20.28
N TRP A 51 -0.42 10.80 -20.14
CA TRP A 51 -1.29 10.04 -21.06
C TRP A 51 -1.11 10.42 -22.54
N ILE A 52 -0.66 11.65 -22.81
CA ILE A 52 -0.37 12.15 -24.17
C ILE A 52 0.81 11.41 -24.84
N ALA A 53 1.58 10.64 -24.08
CA ALA A 53 2.64 9.80 -24.61
C ALA A 53 2.10 8.54 -25.30
N TYR A 54 0.81 8.20 -25.12
CA TYR A 54 0.21 7.02 -25.72
C TYR A 54 0.24 7.06 -27.25
N THR A 55 0.93 6.10 -27.87
CA THR A 55 1.09 6.00 -29.33
C THR A 55 0.48 4.73 -29.94
N GLY A 56 -0.27 3.96 -29.15
CA GLY A 56 -0.94 2.72 -29.54
C GLY A 56 -0.80 1.63 -28.48
N LYS A 57 -1.45 0.49 -28.68
CA LYS A 57 -1.48 -0.61 -27.68
C LYS A 57 -0.11 -1.23 -27.41
N ASP A 58 0.80 -1.15 -28.38
CA ASP A 58 2.13 -1.77 -28.29
C ASP A 58 3.21 -0.84 -27.70
N CYS A 59 2.85 0.37 -27.28
CA CYS A 59 3.82 1.36 -26.76
C CYS A 59 4.20 1.17 -25.28
N GLY A 60 3.69 0.12 -24.62
CA GLY A 60 4.01 -0.20 -23.23
C GLY A 60 3.32 0.68 -22.19
N MET A 61 2.43 1.60 -22.58
CA MET A 61 1.59 2.37 -21.67
C MET A 61 0.15 1.87 -21.65
N SER A 62 -0.52 2.05 -20.50
CA SER A 62 -1.96 1.82 -20.38
C SER A 62 -2.74 2.78 -21.28
N MET A 63 -3.99 2.41 -21.59
CA MET A 63 -4.90 3.27 -22.36
C MET A 63 -5.00 4.65 -21.69
N PRO A 64 -5.13 5.75 -22.44
CA PRO A 64 -5.08 7.11 -21.88
C PRO A 64 -5.97 7.35 -20.65
N ILE A 65 -7.18 6.81 -20.67
CA ILE A 65 -8.14 6.90 -19.55
C ILE A 65 -7.60 6.16 -18.32
N ALA A 66 -7.14 4.92 -18.51
CA ALA A 66 -6.59 4.11 -17.42
C ALA A 66 -5.29 4.69 -16.89
N HIS A 67 -4.43 5.24 -17.75
CA HIS A 67 -3.22 5.96 -17.33
C HIS A 67 -3.56 7.10 -16.36
N VAL A 68 -4.60 7.89 -16.65
CA VAL A 68 -5.06 8.97 -15.77
C VAL A 68 -5.55 8.42 -14.42
N GLU A 69 -6.35 7.34 -14.44
CA GLU A 69 -6.89 6.72 -13.22
C GLU A 69 -5.80 6.07 -12.36
N GLU A 70 -4.89 5.31 -12.97
CA GLU A 70 -3.75 4.64 -12.32
C GLU A 70 -2.77 5.68 -11.74
N SER A 71 -2.43 6.72 -12.52
CA SER A 71 -1.52 7.77 -12.08
C SER A 71 -2.06 8.58 -10.91
N TRP A 72 -3.39 8.76 -10.82
CA TRP A 72 -4.00 9.49 -9.71
C TRP A 72 -3.85 8.77 -8.36
N GLN A 73 -3.72 7.44 -8.32
CA GLN A 73 -3.71 6.67 -7.06
C GLN A 73 -2.60 7.10 -6.10
N MET A 74 -1.43 7.48 -6.61
CA MET A 74 -0.33 7.97 -5.78
C MET A 74 -0.63 9.34 -5.17
N ALA A 75 -1.20 10.26 -5.94
CA ALA A 75 -1.68 11.54 -5.43
C ALA A 75 -2.84 11.37 -4.43
N GLU A 76 -3.72 10.38 -4.65
CA GLU A 76 -4.85 10.08 -3.79
C GLU A 76 -4.42 9.65 -2.38
N PHE A 77 -3.35 8.88 -2.27
CA PHE A 77 -2.81 8.49 -0.97
C PHE A 77 -2.44 9.71 -0.09
N TYR A 78 -1.73 10.68 -0.65
CA TYR A 78 -1.37 11.91 0.07
C TYR A 78 -2.57 12.85 0.24
N SER A 79 -3.48 12.92 -0.73
CA SER A 79 -4.70 13.71 -0.64
C SER A 79 -5.61 13.22 0.50
N ASN A 80 -5.72 11.90 0.68
CA ASN A 80 -6.45 11.31 1.80
C ASN A 80 -5.85 11.66 3.16
N LYS A 81 -4.53 11.81 3.27
CA LYS A 81 -3.89 12.28 4.51
C LYS A 81 -4.30 13.70 4.85
N ILE A 82 -4.42 14.59 3.86
CA ILE A 82 -4.92 15.95 4.05
C ILE A 82 -6.36 15.91 4.56
N LEU A 83 -7.22 15.09 3.94
CA LEU A 83 -8.61 14.94 4.37
C LEU A 83 -8.69 14.45 5.82
N VAL A 84 -7.89 13.45 6.20
CA VAL A 84 -7.87 12.94 7.59
C VAL A 84 -7.36 13.98 8.58
N GLU A 85 -6.30 14.69 8.23
CA GLU A 85 -5.65 15.67 9.09
C GLU A 85 -6.51 16.92 9.31
N TYR A 86 -7.17 17.41 8.26
CA TYR A 86 -7.85 18.71 8.27
C TYR A 86 -9.37 18.64 8.36
N ARG A 87 -10.01 17.46 8.28
CA ARG A 87 -11.48 17.29 8.35
C ARG A 87 -12.19 18.01 9.50
N SER A 88 -11.49 18.27 10.60
CA SER A 88 -12.04 18.93 11.79
C SER A 88 -11.21 20.14 12.22
N LYS A 89 -10.20 20.53 11.43
CA LYS A 89 -9.30 21.66 11.74
C LYS A 89 -9.61 22.86 10.85
N ASP A 90 -9.64 22.65 9.54
CA ASP A 90 -9.81 23.72 8.57
C ASP A 90 -10.45 23.19 7.27
N PRO A 91 -11.64 23.70 6.89
CA PRO A 91 -12.34 23.27 5.69
C PRO A 91 -11.62 23.63 4.39
N ASN A 92 -10.77 24.67 4.35
CA ASN A 92 -10.09 25.10 3.12
C ASN A 92 -9.17 24.01 2.56
N HIS A 93 -8.45 23.30 3.44
CA HIS A 93 -7.59 22.20 3.05
C HIS A 93 -8.38 20.99 2.54
N VAL A 94 -9.57 20.77 3.10
CA VAL A 94 -10.50 19.72 2.66
C VAL A 94 -11.05 20.05 1.27
N GLU A 95 -11.46 21.29 1.05
CA GLU A 95 -11.93 21.79 -0.24
C GLU A 95 -10.83 21.71 -1.30
N TRP A 96 -9.61 22.12 -0.97
CA TRP A 96 -8.45 22.01 -1.87
C TRP A 96 -8.20 20.55 -2.30
N ALA A 97 -8.21 19.61 -1.37
CA ALA A 97 -7.96 18.20 -1.66
C ALA A 97 -9.05 17.59 -2.55
N ARG A 98 -10.31 18.00 -2.34
CA ARG A 98 -11.45 17.60 -3.18
C ARG A 98 -11.37 18.22 -4.57
N ALA A 99 -11.08 19.52 -4.67
CA ALA A 99 -10.94 20.22 -5.95
C ALA A 99 -9.80 19.62 -6.79
N LEU A 100 -8.66 19.29 -6.16
CA LEU A 100 -7.58 18.60 -6.85
C LEU A 100 -8.03 17.22 -7.37
N LYS A 101 -8.79 16.46 -6.58
CA LYS A 101 -9.36 15.19 -7.04
C LYS A 101 -10.31 15.37 -8.21
N GLU A 102 -11.25 16.32 -8.12
CA GLU A 102 -12.23 16.59 -9.16
C GLU A 102 -11.59 17.02 -10.48
N LEU A 103 -10.46 17.74 -10.42
CA LEU A 103 -9.69 18.13 -11.61
C LEU A 103 -9.23 16.92 -12.43
N TYR A 104 -8.82 15.83 -11.78
CA TYR A 104 -8.37 14.62 -12.48
C TYR A 104 -9.50 13.61 -12.68
N LEU A 105 -10.30 13.37 -11.63
CA LEU A 105 -11.40 12.42 -11.57
C LEU A 105 -12.67 13.12 -11.01
N PRO A 106 -13.64 13.51 -11.85
CA PRO A 106 -13.79 13.11 -13.26
C PRO A 106 -13.07 13.98 -14.31
N GLY A 107 -12.59 15.19 -13.99
CA GLY A 107 -12.25 16.23 -14.96
C GLY A 107 -11.37 15.78 -16.14
N LEU A 108 -10.10 15.46 -15.89
CA LEU A 108 -9.17 15.01 -16.93
C LEU A 108 -9.60 13.68 -17.56
N ARG A 109 -10.07 12.73 -16.75
CA ARG A 109 -10.52 11.41 -17.23
C ARG A 109 -11.64 11.54 -18.27
N ASP A 110 -12.65 12.37 -17.99
CA ASP A 110 -13.80 12.57 -18.88
C ASP A 110 -13.44 13.37 -20.13
N TYR A 111 -12.52 14.32 -19.99
CA TYR A 111 -11.94 15.00 -21.14
C TYR A 111 -11.24 14.01 -22.08
N VAL A 112 -10.35 13.17 -21.54
CA VAL A 112 -9.62 12.15 -22.32
C VAL A 112 -10.59 11.14 -22.93
N LYS A 113 -11.60 10.69 -22.17
CA LYS A 113 -12.62 9.76 -22.66
C LYS A 113 -13.43 10.33 -23.82
N SER A 114 -13.79 11.61 -23.75
CA SER A 114 -14.67 12.24 -24.74
C SER A 114 -13.92 12.67 -25.99
N HIS A 115 -12.66 13.09 -25.86
CA HIS A 115 -11.89 13.69 -26.97
C HIS A 115 -10.76 12.81 -27.50
N TYR A 116 -10.17 11.95 -26.66
CA TYR A 116 -9.00 11.13 -27.00
C TYR A 116 -9.08 9.69 -26.45
N PRO A 117 -10.19 8.96 -26.69
CA PRO A 117 -10.39 7.62 -26.13
C PRO A 117 -9.35 6.60 -26.59
N LEU A 118 -8.73 6.83 -27.76
CA LEU A 118 -7.65 6.02 -28.33
C LEU A 118 -6.30 6.77 -28.35
N GLY A 119 -6.19 7.85 -27.56
CA GLY A 119 -5.02 8.70 -27.44
C GLY A 119 -4.97 9.84 -28.45
N PRO A 120 -3.86 10.61 -28.46
CA PRO A 120 -3.68 11.72 -29.36
C PRO A 120 -3.76 11.29 -30.83
N VAL A 121 -4.44 12.11 -31.63
CA VAL A 121 -4.61 11.86 -33.07
C VAL A 121 -3.44 12.48 -33.83
N TRP A 122 -2.74 11.65 -34.60
CA TRP A 122 -1.58 12.03 -35.41
C TRP A 122 -1.92 11.95 -36.91
N SER A 123 -1.32 12.82 -37.73
CA SER A 123 -1.52 12.86 -39.19
C SER A 123 -0.27 12.42 -39.94
N ALA A 124 -0.43 11.57 -40.96
CA ALA A 124 0.67 11.12 -41.82
C ALA A 124 1.31 12.26 -42.65
N THR A 125 0.58 13.36 -42.87
CA THR A 125 1.00 14.56 -43.61
C THR A 125 1.10 15.80 -42.71
N GLY A 126 1.12 15.61 -41.38
CA GLY A 126 1.22 16.68 -40.41
C GLY A 126 2.57 17.41 -40.45
N LYS A 127 2.60 18.66 -39.98
CA LYS A 127 3.87 19.37 -39.76
C LYS A 127 4.70 18.60 -38.73
N THR A 128 6.01 18.50 -38.95
CA THR A 128 6.96 17.98 -37.96
C THR A 128 6.85 18.78 -36.67
N VAL A 129 7.06 18.12 -35.54
CA VAL A 129 7.00 18.71 -34.20
C VAL A 129 8.18 19.68 -34.04
N THR A 130 8.10 20.87 -34.62
CA THR A 130 8.97 21.98 -34.21
C THR A 130 8.43 22.54 -32.90
N SER A 131 9.31 22.69 -31.91
CA SER A 131 9.05 23.36 -30.63
C SER A 131 8.09 24.54 -30.81
N ALA A 132 7.01 24.58 -30.04
CA ALA A 132 6.09 25.70 -30.05
C ALA A 132 6.87 27.02 -29.92
N PRO A 133 6.57 28.06 -30.73
CA PRO A 133 7.20 29.36 -30.55
C PRO A 133 6.91 29.82 -29.12
N ALA A 134 7.95 30.28 -28.42
CA ALA A 134 7.82 30.86 -27.09
C ALA A 134 6.76 31.96 -27.14
N LYS A 135 5.59 31.70 -26.55
CA LYS A 135 4.52 32.68 -26.55
C LYS A 135 4.85 33.75 -25.51
N ALA A 136 4.84 34.99 -25.98
CA ALA A 136 5.01 36.25 -25.28
C ALA A 136 4.28 36.31 -23.92
N PRO A 137 4.77 37.14 -22.98
CA PRO A 137 4.21 37.24 -21.63
C PRO A 137 2.72 37.57 -21.67
N SER A 138 1.94 36.85 -20.86
CA SER A 138 0.54 37.15 -20.59
C SER A 138 0.38 38.53 -19.95
N PRO A 139 -0.73 39.25 -20.21
CA PRO A 139 -0.93 40.60 -19.73
C PRO A 139 -1.06 40.60 -18.20
N THR A 140 -0.21 41.39 -17.56
CA THR A 140 -0.28 41.74 -16.14
C THR A 140 -1.61 42.39 -15.81
N ALA A 141 -2.26 41.90 -14.75
CA ALA A 141 -3.30 42.64 -14.03
C ALA A 141 -2.75 44.02 -13.56
N PRO A 142 -3.60 45.05 -13.44
CA PRO A 142 -3.15 46.44 -13.38
C PRO A 142 -2.31 46.76 -12.13
N ALA A 143 -1.23 47.49 -12.37
CA ALA A 143 -0.25 47.94 -11.39
C ALA A 143 -0.84 48.96 -10.40
N HIS A 144 -0.57 48.76 -9.10
CA HIS A 144 -0.52 49.85 -8.13
C HIS A 144 0.91 50.41 -8.04
N LYS A 145 0.99 51.74 -7.90
CA LYS A 145 2.18 52.61 -7.97
C LYS A 145 3.30 52.25 -6.96
N PRO A 146 4.56 52.63 -7.23
CA PRO A 146 5.72 52.24 -6.43
C PRO A 146 5.89 53.13 -5.18
N GLY A 147 6.07 52.50 -4.03
CA GLY A 147 6.47 53.15 -2.77
C GLY A 147 7.68 52.45 -2.16
N ALA A 148 8.72 53.26 -1.91
CA ALA A 148 9.95 53.12 -1.11
C ALA A 148 10.42 51.74 -0.55
N PRO A 149 11.74 51.49 -0.49
CA PRO A 149 12.30 50.26 0.07
C PRO A 149 12.10 50.19 1.59
N ALA A 150 11.58 49.08 2.08
CA ALA A 150 11.50 48.77 3.51
C ALA A 150 12.85 48.24 4.05
N PRO A 151 13.24 48.57 5.30
CA PRO A 151 14.53 48.20 5.89
C PRO A 151 14.59 46.72 6.30
N PRO A 152 15.79 46.14 6.50
CA PRO A 152 15.97 44.74 6.83
C PRO A 152 15.44 44.40 8.25
N PRO A 153 14.97 43.16 8.48
CA PRO A 153 14.41 42.73 9.76
C PRO A 153 15.49 42.58 10.85
N PRO A 154 15.19 42.92 12.12
CA PRO A 154 16.10 42.77 13.25
C PRO A 154 16.25 41.31 13.71
N PRO A 155 17.40 40.96 14.33
CA PRO A 155 17.63 39.62 14.87
C PRO A 155 16.78 39.35 16.12
N PRO A 156 16.36 38.09 16.37
CA PRO A 156 15.57 37.76 17.56
C PRO A 156 16.39 37.92 18.84
N SER A 157 15.83 38.67 19.78
CA SER A 157 16.32 38.90 21.13
C SER A 157 16.31 37.63 21.97
N SER A 158 17.48 37.34 22.54
CA SER A 158 17.72 36.35 23.58
C SER A 158 17.02 36.75 24.88
N LEU A 159 16.18 35.88 25.41
CA LEU A 159 15.68 35.94 26.78
C LEU A 159 16.27 34.76 27.54
N PHE A 160 17.28 35.01 28.36
CA PHE A 160 17.41 34.59 29.76
C PHE A 160 18.82 34.97 30.23
N SER A 161 18.90 36.03 31.04
CA SER A 161 20.02 36.26 31.93
C SER A 161 19.63 35.74 33.31
N SER A 162 20.50 34.92 33.90
CA SER A 162 20.77 34.97 35.33
C SER A 162 22.24 34.63 35.56
N GLU A 163 22.86 35.47 36.38
CA GLU A 163 24.30 35.56 36.60
C GLU A 163 24.91 34.39 37.38
N TYR A 164 26.22 34.30 37.15
CA TYR A 164 27.27 33.52 37.79
C TYR A 164 27.16 33.31 39.31
N SER A 165 27.60 32.13 39.74
CA SER A 165 28.66 32.00 40.76
C SER A 165 29.48 30.71 40.56
N GLN A 166 30.80 30.89 40.56
CA GLN A 166 31.92 29.93 40.58
C GLN A 166 31.79 28.84 41.66
N ALA A 167 32.57 27.77 41.77
CA ALA A 167 33.46 26.96 40.92
C ALA A 167 33.96 25.83 41.85
N SER A 168 34.09 24.58 41.37
CA SER A 168 35.12 23.63 41.82
C SER A 168 35.01 22.25 41.16
N SER A 169 36.00 21.98 40.30
CA SER A 169 36.82 20.76 40.16
C SER A 169 36.23 19.34 40.15
N SER A 170 36.76 18.59 39.16
CA SER A 170 37.07 17.15 39.09
C SER A 170 35.98 16.19 38.57
N ARG A 171 36.23 15.67 37.36
CA ARG A 171 35.79 14.35 36.87
C ARG A 171 36.95 13.35 37.12
N PRO A 172 36.79 12.02 36.99
CA PRO A 172 35.58 11.25 36.65
C PRO A 172 35.36 9.98 37.50
N LYS A 173 34.15 9.40 37.48
CA LYS A 173 33.86 7.95 37.52
C LYS A 173 32.35 7.67 37.30
N GLU A 174 32.07 6.81 36.32
CA GLU A 174 30.98 5.80 36.25
C GLU A 174 29.53 6.24 36.53
N GLY A 175 28.54 6.05 35.64
CA GLY A 175 28.11 4.79 35.04
C GLY A 175 26.69 4.47 35.53
N MET A 176 25.86 3.78 34.73
CA MET A 176 24.41 3.48 34.96
C MET A 176 24.04 2.80 36.30
N ALA A 177 24.99 2.50 37.19
CA ALA A 177 24.78 1.86 38.49
C ALA A 177 24.20 2.83 39.56
N ALA A 178 24.44 4.14 39.45
CA ALA A 178 23.91 5.12 40.41
C ALA A 178 22.38 5.29 40.33
N VAL A 179 21.79 5.05 39.14
CA VAL A 179 20.34 5.16 38.91
C VAL A 179 19.58 3.98 39.54
N PHE A 180 20.20 2.80 39.61
CA PHE A 180 19.61 1.61 40.24
C PHE A 180 19.63 1.68 41.77
N GLN A 181 20.60 2.38 42.38
CA GLN A 181 20.63 2.60 43.82
C GLN A 181 19.58 3.62 44.28
N GLU A 182 19.30 4.66 43.48
CA GLU A 182 18.28 5.68 43.85
C GLU A 182 16.83 5.16 43.72
N ILE A 183 16.61 4.17 42.86
CA ILE A 183 15.28 3.52 42.70
C ILE A 183 15.00 2.53 43.84
N SER A 184 16.02 1.94 44.46
CA SER A 184 15.87 0.97 45.55
C SER A 184 15.51 1.60 46.90
N SER A 185 15.61 2.92 47.07
CA SER A 185 15.52 3.57 48.39
C SER A 185 14.33 4.53 48.58
N LYS A 186 13.37 4.59 47.64
CA LYS A 186 12.12 5.37 47.79
C LYS A 186 10.92 4.43 47.92
N PRO A 187 9.90 4.73 48.75
CA PRO A 187 8.74 3.85 48.94
C PRO A 187 7.77 3.99 47.75
N VAL A 188 7.96 3.21 46.69
CA VAL A 188 7.15 3.23 45.44
C VAL A 188 5.80 2.48 45.59
N THR A 189 5.16 2.51 46.77
CA THR A 189 3.86 1.84 46.99
C THR A 189 2.85 2.63 47.81
N ALA A 190 3.15 3.87 48.21
CA ALA A 190 2.28 4.68 49.06
C ALA A 190 0.96 5.16 48.37
N GLY A 191 0.84 5.02 47.04
CA GLY A 191 -0.31 5.52 46.26
C GLY A 191 -1.23 4.47 45.63
N LEU A 192 -0.94 3.17 45.74
CA LEU A 192 -1.79 2.12 45.15
C LEU A 192 -2.77 1.56 46.18
N ARG A 193 -4.07 1.59 45.85
CA ARG A 193 -5.10 0.90 46.65
C ARG A 193 -4.79 -0.61 46.67
N LYS A 194 -4.67 -1.20 47.86
CA LYS A 194 -4.49 -2.65 48.02
C LYS A 194 -5.76 -3.38 47.58
N VAL A 195 -5.59 -4.36 46.70
CA VAL A 195 -6.63 -5.28 46.25
C VAL A 195 -6.99 -6.21 47.40
N THR A 196 -8.20 -6.08 47.96
CA THR A 196 -8.73 -6.95 49.01
C THR A 196 -9.17 -8.30 48.42
N GLY A 197 -9.25 -9.35 49.26
CA GLY A 197 -9.40 -10.75 48.82
C GLY A 197 -10.64 -11.05 47.99
N ASP A 198 -11.67 -10.23 48.12
CA ASP A 198 -12.93 -10.14 47.40
C ASP A 198 -12.78 -9.71 45.92
N MET A 199 -11.68 -9.03 45.57
CA MET A 199 -11.39 -8.61 44.19
C MET A 199 -10.62 -9.67 43.37
N LYS A 200 -10.27 -10.82 43.98
CA LYS A 200 -9.64 -11.94 43.26
C LYS A 200 -10.73 -12.82 42.62
N THR A 201 -10.61 -13.09 41.33
CA THR A 201 -11.56 -13.89 40.53
C THR A 201 -11.85 -15.29 41.09
N LYS A 202 -10.95 -15.85 41.90
CA LYS A 202 -11.12 -17.15 42.57
C LYS A 202 -12.06 -17.16 43.79
N ASN A 203 -12.48 -16.00 44.30
CA ASN A 203 -13.24 -15.87 45.54
C ASN A 203 -14.68 -15.33 45.33
N ARG A 204 -15.16 -15.30 44.09
CA ARG A 204 -16.52 -14.82 43.78
C ARG A 204 -17.52 -15.97 43.86
N ALA A 205 -18.06 -16.22 45.05
CA ALA A 205 -19.00 -17.31 45.35
C ALA A 205 -20.46 -16.99 44.96
N ASP A 206 -20.69 -16.24 43.89
CA ASP A 206 -22.05 -15.99 43.41
C ASP A 206 -22.11 -15.96 41.88
N ARG A 207 -22.28 -17.16 41.33
CA ARG A 207 -23.00 -17.45 40.09
C ARG A 207 -23.29 -18.94 40.06
N SER A 208 -24.37 -19.29 40.75
CA SER A 208 -25.10 -20.55 40.59
C SER A 208 -25.42 -20.77 39.10
N GLY A 209 -24.91 -21.87 38.54
CA GLY A 209 -25.29 -22.35 37.22
C GLY A 209 -26.60 -23.12 37.32
N VAL A 210 -27.66 -22.54 36.78
CA VAL A 210 -28.89 -23.26 36.41
C VAL A 210 -29.05 -23.13 34.90
N VAL A 211 -28.84 -24.26 34.22
CA VAL A 211 -29.20 -24.48 32.82
C VAL A 211 -30.72 -24.63 32.73
N ALA A 212 -31.39 -23.71 32.04
CA ALA A 212 -32.73 -23.92 31.52
C ALA A 212 -32.62 -24.20 30.02
N ALA A 213 -32.97 -25.42 29.61
CA ALA A 213 -33.19 -25.77 28.23
C ALA A 213 -34.43 -25.01 27.72
N GLY A 214 -34.24 -24.13 26.75
CA GLY A 214 -35.29 -23.40 26.05
C GLY A 214 -35.07 -23.53 24.54
N GLU A 215 -36.12 -23.93 23.84
CA GLU A 215 -36.14 -24.41 22.47
C GLU A 215 -35.71 -23.37 21.41
N LYS A 216 -35.29 -23.92 20.27
CA LYS A 216 -34.92 -23.27 19.01
C LYS A 216 -35.78 -22.04 18.65
N GLU A 217 -35.11 -20.92 18.41
CA GLU A 217 -35.40 -20.09 17.24
C GLU A 217 -34.10 -19.48 16.70
N SER A 218 -33.82 -19.75 15.42
CA SER A 218 -32.62 -19.27 14.72
C SER A 218 -32.70 -17.77 14.49
N ARG A 219 -31.85 -16.99 15.17
CA ARG A 219 -31.53 -15.62 14.76
C ARG A 219 -30.05 -15.51 14.43
N THR A 220 -29.80 -15.52 13.13
CA THR A 220 -28.57 -15.07 12.49
C THR A 220 -28.32 -13.61 12.87
N SER A 221 -27.45 -13.37 13.84
CA SER A 221 -26.83 -12.06 14.05
C SER A 221 -25.45 -12.05 13.37
N SER A 222 -25.46 -11.60 12.12
CA SER A 222 -24.26 -11.29 11.34
C SER A 222 -23.36 -10.29 12.10
N PRO A 223 -22.02 -10.46 12.10
CA PRO A 223 -21.11 -9.48 12.65
C PRO A 223 -21.26 -8.15 11.89
N SER A 224 -21.34 -7.03 12.60
CA SER A 224 -21.33 -5.70 11.99
C SER A 224 -19.95 -5.44 11.39
N PHE A 225 -19.87 -5.49 10.06
CA PHE A 225 -18.65 -5.17 9.33
C PHE A 225 -18.54 -3.67 9.08
N SER A 226 -17.35 -3.12 9.41
CA SER A 226 -16.88 -1.82 8.94
C SER A 226 -17.08 -1.69 7.43
N LYS A 227 -17.57 -0.53 6.95
CA LYS A 227 -17.83 -0.18 5.55
C LYS A 227 -16.72 -0.67 4.59
N ALA A 228 -16.88 -1.88 4.06
CA ALA A 228 -16.16 -2.34 2.88
C ALA A 228 -16.81 -1.67 1.64
N GLY A 229 -16.04 -1.48 0.56
CA GLY A 229 -16.61 -1.02 -0.70
C GLY A 229 -17.64 -2.02 -1.25
N PRO A 230 -18.40 -1.67 -2.30
CA PRO A 230 -19.31 -2.64 -2.90
C PRO A 230 -18.54 -3.88 -3.38
N PRO A 231 -19.12 -5.10 -3.24
CA PRO A 231 -18.50 -6.31 -3.75
C PRO A 231 -18.36 -6.22 -5.27
N LYS A 232 -17.20 -6.59 -5.79
CA LYS A 232 -16.92 -6.65 -7.23
C LYS A 232 -16.37 -8.00 -7.61
N LEU A 233 -16.80 -8.48 -8.77
CA LEU A 233 -16.21 -9.61 -9.48
C LEU A 233 -16.48 -9.32 -10.95
N GLU A 234 -15.50 -8.72 -11.62
CA GLU A 234 -15.63 -8.32 -13.02
C GLU A 234 -14.26 -8.29 -13.71
N LEU A 235 -14.28 -8.50 -15.03
CA LEU A 235 -13.10 -8.33 -15.88
C LEU A 235 -13.02 -6.87 -16.33
N GLN A 236 -12.07 -6.13 -15.76
CA GLN A 236 -11.81 -4.75 -16.15
C GLN A 236 -10.94 -4.69 -17.39
N MET A 237 -11.40 -3.90 -18.37
CA MET A 237 -10.68 -3.59 -19.60
C MET A 237 -10.22 -4.83 -20.40
N GLY A 238 -10.88 -5.98 -20.21
CA GLY A 238 -10.54 -7.24 -20.86
C GLY A 238 -9.19 -7.86 -20.42
N ARG A 239 -8.56 -7.34 -19.35
CA ARG A 239 -7.21 -7.76 -18.95
C ARG A 239 -7.01 -8.04 -17.47
N LYS A 240 -7.79 -7.42 -16.58
CA LYS A 240 -7.62 -7.58 -15.12
C LYS A 240 -8.93 -7.99 -14.48
N TRP A 241 -9.00 -9.21 -13.95
CA TRP A 241 -10.06 -9.63 -13.06
C TRP A 241 -9.92 -8.94 -11.72
N VAL A 242 -10.98 -8.26 -11.29
CA VAL A 242 -11.04 -7.51 -10.04
C VAL A 242 -12.06 -8.17 -9.12
N VAL A 243 -11.58 -8.79 -8.05
CA VAL A 243 -12.39 -9.47 -7.02
C VAL A 243 -12.25 -8.69 -5.72
N GLU A 244 -13.19 -7.82 -5.40
CA GLU A 244 -13.09 -6.90 -4.26
C GLU A 244 -14.22 -7.08 -3.26
N ASN A 245 -13.91 -6.86 -1.98
CA ASN A 245 -14.88 -6.72 -0.89
C ASN A 245 -15.88 -7.89 -0.79
N GLN A 246 -15.48 -9.10 -1.19
CA GLN A 246 -16.32 -10.29 -1.05
C GLN A 246 -16.30 -10.77 0.40
N ILE A 247 -17.47 -10.90 1.02
CA ILE A 247 -17.60 -11.29 2.43
C ILE A 247 -18.51 -12.52 2.53
N GLY A 248 -18.00 -13.61 3.10
CA GLY A 248 -18.77 -14.85 3.31
C GLY A 248 -19.11 -15.62 2.03
N ARG A 249 -18.46 -15.31 0.89
CA ARG A 249 -18.78 -15.90 -0.41
C ARG A 249 -17.88 -17.10 -0.69
N LYS A 250 -18.43 -18.31 -0.63
CA LYS A 250 -17.67 -19.56 -0.77
C LYS A 250 -17.72 -20.20 -2.17
N ASN A 251 -18.39 -19.55 -3.11
CA ASN A 251 -18.68 -20.06 -4.45
C ASN A 251 -18.28 -19.09 -5.56
N LEU A 252 -17.25 -18.26 -5.35
CA LEU A 252 -16.77 -17.35 -6.39
C LEU A 252 -15.99 -18.15 -7.42
N VAL A 253 -16.27 -17.91 -8.70
CA VAL A 253 -15.64 -18.63 -9.81
C VAL A 253 -15.26 -17.64 -10.91
N ILE A 254 -14.06 -17.80 -11.45
CA ILE A 254 -13.62 -17.22 -12.72
C ILE A 254 -13.35 -18.39 -13.67
N ASP A 255 -14.22 -18.54 -14.65
CA ASP A 255 -14.18 -19.61 -15.66
C ASP A 255 -13.57 -19.16 -16.98
N ASP A 256 -13.86 -17.92 -17.41
CA ASP A 256 -13.28 -17.29 -18.60
C ASP A 256 -11.87 -16.71 -18.33
N CYS A 257 -10.87 -17.60 -18.31
CA CYS A 257 -9.48 -17.26 -18.07
C CYS A 257 -8.67 -17.19 -19.39
N ASP A 258 -7.88 -16.14 -19.55
CA ASP A 258 -6.85 -16.04 -20.60
C ASP A 258 -5.45 -15.84 -19.98
N ALA A 259 -4.43 -16.47 -20.57
CA ALA A 259 -3.06 -16.44 -20.07
C ALA A 259 -2.43 -15.03 -20.05
N LYS A 260 -3.04 -14.05 -20.70
CA LYS A 260 -2.64 -12.63 -20.69
C LYS A 260 -3.35 -11.82 -19.61
N GLN A 261 -4.35 -12.38 -18.93
CA GLN A 261 -5.11 -11.71 -17.89
C GLN A 261 -4.44 -11.84 -16.52
N SER A 262 -4.68 -10.88 -15.65
CA SER A 262 -4.29 -10.92 -14.23
C SER A 262 -5.52 -11.02 -13.34
N VAL A 263 -5.36 -11.61 -12.14
CA VAL A 263 -6.42 -11.64 -11.12
C VAL A 263 -5.95 -10.88 -9.89
N TYR A 264 -6.73 -9.88 -9.47
CA TYR A 264 -6.46 -9.08 -8.29
C TYR A 264 -7.60 -9.24 -7.28
N VAL A 265 -7.30 -9.85 -6.14
CA VAL A 265 -8.23 -10.13 -5.06
C VAL A 265 -7.93 -9.17 -3.92
N PHE A 266 -8.89 -8.32 -3.54
CA PHE A 266 -8.66 -7.26 -2.56
C PHE A 266 -9.74 -7.19 -1.49
N GLY A 267 -9.34 -7.11 -0.22
CA GLY A 267 -10.26 -6.83 0.87
C GLY A 267 -11.33 -7.91 1.07
N CYS A 268 -11.11 -9.13 0.57
CA CYS A 268 -12.05 -10.22 0.69
C CYS A 268 -11.91 -10.89 2.07
N LYS A 269 -13.04 -11.28 2.66
CA LYS A 269 -13.08 -11.89 3.98
C LYS A 269 -13.95 -13.14 3.99
N ASP A 270 -13.46 -14.19 4.64
CA ASP A 270 -14.20 -15.44 4.83
C ASP A 270 -14.81 -15.96 3.51
N SER A 271 -14.03 -15.96 2.44
CA SER A 271 -14.49 -16.22 1.07
C SER A 271 -13.60 -17.25 0.37
N VAL A 272 -14.11 -17.87 -0.69
CA VAL A 272 -13.39 -18.85 -1.52
C VAL A 272 -13.56 -18.49 -2.99
N LEU A 273 -12.45 -18.43 -3.71
CA LEU A 273 -12.37 -18.13 -5.13
C LEU A 273 -11.74 -19.31 -5.89
N GLN A 274 -12.38 -19.73 -6.97
CA GLN A 274 -11.86 -20.73 -7.91
C GLN A 274 -11.52 -20.07 -9.24
N ILE A 275 -10.29 -20.26 -9.73
CA ILE A 275 -9.80 -19.75 -11.01
C ILE A 275 -9.50 -20.96 -11.90
N GLN A 276 -10.42 -21.28 -12.81
CA GLN A 276 -10.47 -22.58 -13.47
C GLN A 276 -9.54 -22.72 -14.69
N GLY A 277 -8.79 -21.67 -15.04
CA GLY A 277 -7.88 -21.67 -16.17
C GLY A 277 -6.51 -21.07 -15.87
N LYS A 278 -5.77 -20.83 -16.95
CA LYS A 278 -4.43 -20.26 -16.90
C LYS A 278 -4.52 -18.74 -16.96
N VAL A 279 -3.84 -18.06 -16.04
CA VAL A 279 -3.73 -16.60 -16.00
C VAL A 279 -2.27 -16.18 -15.90
N ASN A 280 -1.97 -14.91 -16.17
CA ASN A 280 -0.60 -14.41 -16.10
C ASN A 280 -0.11 -14.33 -14.65
N ASN A 281 -0.87 -13.68 -13.78
CA ASN A 281 -0.56 -13.55 -12.36
C ASN A 281 -1.85 -13.51 -11.52
N ILE A 282 -1.69 -13.82 -10.24
CA ILE A 282 -2.73 -13.71 -9.23
C ILE A 282 -2.13 -12.98 -8.03
N THR A 283 -2.77 -11.92 -7.57
CA THR A 283 -2.38 -11.19 -6.36
C THR A 283 -3.53 -11.16 -5.37
N ILE A 284 -3.28 -11.55 -4.13
CA ILE A 284 -4.22 -11.51 -3.01
C ILE A 284 -3.73 -10.45 -2.03
N ASP A 285 -4.46 -9.34 -1.90
CA ASP A 285 -4.09 -8.21 -1.06
C ASP A 285 -5.16 -7.92 0.01
N LYS A 286 -4.73 -7.69 1.26
CA LYS A 286 -5.62 -7.31 2.39
C LYS A 286 -6.81 -8.25 2.61
N CYS A 287 -6.63 -9.55 2.36
CA CYS A 287 -7.66 -10.54 2.56
C CYS A 287 -7.54 -11.21 3.94
N THR A 288 -8.65 -11.70 4.48
CA THR A 288 -8.67 -12.42 5.77
C THR A 288 -9.53 -13.68 5.68
N LYS A 289 -9.01 -14.86 6.04
CA LYS A 289 -9.73 -16.14 5.87
C LYS A 289 -10.15 -16.36 4.41
N MET A 290 -9.19 -16.28 3.49
CA MET A 290 -9.44 -16.41 2.06
C MET A 290 -8.92 -17.75 1.54
N GLY A 291 -9.79 -18.51 0.88
CA GLY A 291 -9.42 -19.70 0.12
C GLY A 291 -9.28 -19.37 -1.36
N VAL A 292 -8.19 -19.77 -2.01
CA VAL A 292 -8.02 -19.62 -3.45
C VAL A 292 -7.58 -20.93 -4.06
N VAL A 293 -8.35 -21.44 -5.03
CA VAL A 293 -7.96 -22.60 -5.85
C VAL A 293 -7.71 -22.10 -7.25
N PHE A 294 -6.55 -22.38 -7.81
CA PHE A 294 -6.18 -21.93 -9.14
C PHE A 294 -5.47 -23.02 -9.92
N LYS A 295 -5.61 -22.98 -11.25
CA LYS A 295 -4.98 -23.95 -12.13
C LYS A 295 -3.53 -23.59 -12.43
N ASP A 296 -3.30 -22.61 -13.30
CA ASP A 296 -1.95 -22.24 -13.76
C ASP A 296 -1.72 -20.73 -13.63
N VAL A 297 -0.53 -20.35 -13.17
CA VAL A 297 0.00 -18.98 -13.30
C VAL A 297 1.25 -18.98 -14.17
N VAL A 298 1.32 -18.06 -15.14
CA VAL A 298 2.48 -17.93 -16.03
C VAL A 298 3.67 -17.29 -15.33
N ALA A 299 3.41 -16.24 -14.54
CA ALA A 299 4.44 -15.43 -13.91
C ALA A 299 4.53 -15.70 -12.41
N ALA A 300 3.52 -15.31 -11.63
CA ALA A 300 3.60 -15.38 -10.18
C ALA A 300 2.22 -15.48 -9.51
N PHE A 301 2.23 -16.10 -8.32
CA PHE A 301 1.15 -16.06 -7.35
C PHE A 301 1.63 -15.30 -6.11
N GLU A 302 0.95 -14.22 -5.76
CA GLU A 302 1.39 -13.27 -4.73
C GLU A 302 0.35 -13.14 -3.63
N ILE A 303 0.79 -13.20 -2.37
CA ILE A 303 -0.04 -12.97 -1.18
C ILE A 303 0.59 -11.83 -0.40
N VAL A 304 -0.17 -10.74 -0.21
CA VAL A 304 0.34 -9.51 0.39
C VAL A 304 -0.65 -9.00 1.44
N ASN A 305 -0.15 -8.57 2.61
CA ASN A 305 -0.97 -7.95 3.67
C ASN A 305 -2.17 -8.81 4.14
N CYS A 306 -2.06 -10.14 4.10
CA CYS A 306 -3.20 -11.01 4.38
C CYS A 306 -3.13 -11.68 5.77
N ASN A 307 -4.24 -12.30 6.19
CA ASN A 307 -4.26 -13.13 7.39
C ASN A 307 -5.13 -14.39 7.22
N GLY A 308 -4.56 -15.57 7.43
CA GLY A 308 -5.26 -16.84 7.24
C GLY A 308 -5.66 -17.07 5.78
N VAL A 309 -4.68 -17.30 4.90
CA VAL A 309 -4.92 -17.60 3.49
C VAL A 309 -4.62 -19.06 3.22
N GLU A 310 -5.53 -19.75 2.54
CA GLU A 310 -5.33 -21.11 2.03
C GLU A 310 -5.31 -21.03 0.51
N ALA A 311 -4.20 -21.41 -0.11
CA ALA A 311 -4.05 -21.37 -1.56
C ALA A 311 -3.69 -22.75 -2.10
N GLN A 312 -4.46 -23.24 -3.07
CA GLN A 312 -4.24 -24.51 -3.73
C GLN A 312 -3.94 -24.32 -5.21
N CYS A 313 -2.75 -24.75 -5.62
CA CYS A 313 -2.36 -24.85 -7.01
C CYS A 313 -2.73 -26.23 -7.56
N GLN A 314 -3.46 -26.27 -8.68
CA GLN A 314 -3.83 -27.52 -9.36
C GLN A 314 -2.96 -27.83 -10.59
N GLY A 315 -2.21 -26.83 -11.08
CA GLY A 315 -1.32 -26.91 -12.23
C GLY A 315 0.04 -26.28 -11.92
N SER A 316 0.54 -25.39 -12.76
CA SER A 316 1.88 -24.81 -12.60
C SER A 316 1.89 -23.44 -11.90
N ALA A 317 2.89 -23.22 -11.04
CA ALA A 317 3.17 -21.93 -10.40
C ALA A 317 4.69 -21.74 -10.20
N PRO A 318 5.42 -21.10 -11.13
CA PRO A 318 6.88 -21.04 -11.06
C PRO A 318 7.40 -20.14 -9.93
N THR A 319 6.63 -19.15 -9.51
CA THR A 319 7.01 -18.21 -8.46
C THR A 319 5.83 -17.96 -7.54
N ILE A 320 6.08 -18.08 -6.24
CA ILE A 320 5.12 -17.77 -5.17
C ILE A 320 5.78 -16.77 -4.22
N SER A 321 5.09 -15.67 -3.91
CA SER A 321 5.57 -14.67 -2.97
C SER A 321 4.57 -14.45 -1.84
N VAL A 322 5.06 -14.36 -0.61
CA VAL A 322 4.24 -14.13 0.58
C VAL A 322 4.83 -13.00 1.42
N ASP A 323 4.25 -11.81 1.31
CA ASP A 323 4.70 -10.59 1.98
C ASP A 323 3.69 -10.10 3.02
N ASN A 324 4.18 -9.70 4.20
CA ASN A 324 3.41 -9.11 5.28
C ASN A 324 2.13 -9.89 5.60
N THR A 325 2.22 -11.21 5.63
CA THR A 325 1.06 -12.11 5.76
C THR A 325 1.22 -13.05 6.94
N GLY A 326 0.19 -13.16 7.77
CA GLY A 326 0.18 -14.06 8.94
C GLY A 326 -0.77 -15.23 8.74
N GLY A 327 -0.27 -16.46 8.83
CA GLY A 327 -1.06 -17.68 8.60
C GLY A 327 -1.32 -17.88 7.11
N CYS A 328 -0.53 -18.76 6.49
CA CYS A 328 -0.71 -19.13 5.09
C CYS A 328 -0.42 -20.62 4.87
N GLN A 329 -1.35 -21.31 4.22
CA GLN A 329 -1.19 -22.68 3.78
C GLN A 329 -1.14 -22.72 2.26
N LEU A 330 -0.04 -23.22 1.71
CA LEU A 330 0.21 -23.34 0.28
C LEU A 330 0.17 -24.83 -0.11
N TYR A 331 -0.87 -25.26 -0.81
CA TYR A 331 -0.98 -26.61 -1.36
C TYR A 331 -0.43 -26.63 -2.78
N LEU A 332 0.69 -27.32 -2.98
CA LEU A 332 1.34 -27.43 -4.28
C LEU A 332 0.78 -28.60 -5.09
N SER A 333 0.77 -28.49 -6.41
CA SER A 333 0.58 -29.64 -7.30
C SER A 333 1.92 -30.36 -7.54
N GLN A 334 1.86 -31.54 -8.18
CA GLN A 334 3.06 -32.19 -8.72
C GLN A 334 3.81 -31.29 -9.74
N ASP A 335 3.09 -30.47 -10.50
CA ASP A 335 3.64 -29.57 -11.53
C ASP A 335 4.20 -28.25 -10.96
N SER A 336 4.01 -27.98 -9.67
CA SER A 336 4.50 -26.77 -8.99
C SER A 336 5.52 -27.05 -7.90
N LEU A 337 6.03 -28.28 -7.79
CA LEU A 337 7.10 -28.63 -6.85
C LEU A 337 8.40 -27.84 -7.08
N GLY A 338 8.64 -27.40 -8.32
CA GLY A 338 9.77 -26.54 -8.67
C GLY A 338 9.55 -25.05 -8.39
N ALA A 339 8.46 -24.66 -7.71
CA ALA A 339 8.16 -23.26 -7.42
C ALA A 339 9.26 -22.60 -6.58
N SER A 340 9.69 -21.41 -7.00
CA SER A 340 10.48 -20.54 -6.13
C SER A 340 9.55 -19.82 -5.16
N ILE A 341 9.65 -20.14 -3.87
CA ILE A 341 8.82 -19.54 -2.82
C ILE A 341 9.65 -18.51 -2.06
N THR A 342 9.17 -17.27 -2.02
CA THR A 342 9.80 -16.16 -1.28
C THR A 342 8.88 -15.65 -0.19
N THR A 343 9.45 -15.36 0.99
CA THR A 343 8.69 -14.84 2.14
C THR A 343 9.35 -13.58 2.68
N ALA A 344 8.55 -12.60 3.08
CA ALA A 344 9.02 -11.37 3.70
C ALA A 344 8.01 -10.91 4.75
N LYS A 345 8.46 -10.61 5.98
CA LYS A 345 7.59 -10.12 7.08
C LYS A 345 6.34 -10.98 7.30
N SER A 346 6.46 -12.28 7.07
CA SER A 346 5.35 -13.23 7.11
C SER A 346 5.59 -14.27 8.19
N SER A 347 4.52 -14.83 8.74
CA SER A 347 4.58 -15.82 9.82
C SER A 347 3.59 -16.96 9.59
N GLU A 348 3.84 -18.13 10.17
CA GLU A 348 2.96 -19.31 10.09
C GLU A 348 2.70 -19.73 8.62
N ILE A 349 3.79 -19.82 7.84
CA ILE A 349 3.75 -20.22 6.43
C ILE A 349 4.05 -21.70 6.32
N ASN A 350 3.07 -22.49 5.91
CA ASN A 350 3.18 -23.93 5.71
C ASN A 350 2.98 -24.27 4.23
N VAL A 351 3.88 -25.09 3.69
CA VAL A 351 3.82 -25.63 2.33
C VAL A 351 3.44 -27.09 2.40
N LEU A 352 2.33 -27.45 1.77
CA LEU A 352 1.83 -28.81 1.69
C LEU A 352 2.23 -29.39 0.34
N VAL A 353 2.99 -30.48 0.39
CA VAL A 353 3.51 -31.20 -0.77
C VAL A 353 2.69 -32.49 -0.96
N PRO A 354 2.19 -32.77 -2.17
CA PRO A 354 1.39 -33.96 -2.40
C PRO A 354 2.27 -35.21 -2.34
N GLY A 355 1.77 -36.27 -1.71
CA GLY A 355 2.45 -37.56 -1.70
C GLY A 355 2.49 -38.23 -3.08
N ALA A 356 3.21 -39.34 -3.19
CA ALA A 356 3.48 -40.00 -4.47
C ALA A 356 2.26 -40.68 -5.11
N GLY A 357 1.21 -40.97 -4.35
CA GLY A 357 -0.02 -41.61 -4.81
C GLY A 357 -1.25 -40.72 -4.72
N PRO A 358 -2.34 -41.06 -5.43
CA PRO A 358 -3.58 -40.27 -5.46
C PRO A 358 -4.30 -40.17 -4.11
N ASP A 359 -4.10 -41.16 -3.22
CA ASP A 359 -4.67 -41.19 -1.87
C ASP A 359 -3.61 -40.91 -0.78
N SER A 360 -2.45 -40.39 -1.16
CA SER A 360 -1.39 -40.06 -0.19
C SER A 360 -1.71 -38.76 0.53
N ASP A 361 -1.49 -38.76 1.85
CA ASP A 361 -1.59 -37.55 2.66
C ASP A 361 -0.58 -36.49 2.20
N TRP A 362 -0.92 -35.24 2.46
CA TRP A 362 -0.06 -34.10 2.21
C TRP A 362 1.05 -34.03 3.26
N ALA A 363 2.29 -33.87 2.82
CA ALA A 363 3.41 -33.60 3.71
C ALA A 363 3.48 -32.09 3.99
N GLU A 364 3.25 -31.69 5.24
CA GLU A 364 3.28 -30.30 5.68
C GLU A 364 4.71 -29.87 6.05
N HIS A 365 5.17 -28.76 5.47
CA HIS A 365 6.50 -28.21 5.68
C HIS A 365 6.39 -26.75 6.13
N ALA A 366 6.76 -26.47 7.38
CA ALA A 366 6.81 -25.10 7.87
C ALA A 366 8.04 -24.37 7.31
N LEU A 367 7.84 -23.19 6.71
CA LEU A 367 8.94 -22.36 6.24
C LEU A 367 9.58 -21.58 7.41
N PRO A 368 10.92 -21.47 7.46
CA PRO A 368 11.59 -20.68 8.48
C PRO A 368 11.17 -19.21 8.43
N GLN A 369 10.85 -18.65 9.60
CA GLN A 369 10.49 -17.24 9.76
C GLN A 369 11.50 -16.45 10.61
N GLN A 370 12.45 -17.14 11.24
CA GLN A 370 13.52 -16.55 12.05
C GLN A 370 14.87 -16.91 11.46
N PHE A 371 15.79 -15.94 11.42
CA PHE A 371 17.12 -16.09 10.86
C PHE A 371 18.16 -15.63 11.88
N VAL A 372 19.31 -16.33 11.92
CA VAL A 372 20.49 -15.92 12.68
C VAL A 372 21.46 -15.25 11.73
N HIS A 373 21.96 -14.08 12.13
CA HIS A 373 22.99 -13.36 11.40
C HIS A 373 24.28 -13.38 12.23
N THR A 374 25.33 -14.02 11.71
CA THR A 374 26.61 -14.14 12.41
C THR A 374 27.70 -13.44 11.60
N TYR A 375 28.51 -12.60 12.25
CA TYR A 375 29.65 -11.95 11.61
C TYR A 375 30.87 -12.89 11.63
N LYS A 376 31.37 -13.29 10.45
CA LYS A 376 32.56 -14.13 10.27
C LYS A 376 33.35 -13.68 9.06
N ASP A 377 34.68 -13.79 9.12
CA ASP A 377 35.57 -13.53 7.99
C ASP A 377 35.25 -12.23 7.22
N GLY A 378 34.99 -11.15 7.95
CA GLY A 378 34.73 -9.83 7.39
C GLY A 378 33.32 -9.60 6.83
N HIS A 379 32.42 -10.58 6.86
CA HIS A 379 31.05 -10.48 6.32
C HIS A 379 29.99 -11.10 7.24
N PHE A 380 28.71 -10.85 6.96
CA PHE A 380 27.60 -11.50 7.68
C PHE A 380 27.13 -12.74 6.94
N GLU A 381 27.09 -13.87 7.64
CA GLU A 381 26.42 -15.10 7.20
C GLU A 381 25.02 -15.15 7.79
N THR A 382 24.02 -15.48 6.97
CA THR A 382 22.62 -15.61 7.41
C THR A 382 22.14 -17.05 7.24
N THR A 383 21.62 -17.64 8.32
CA THR A 383 21.08 -19.01 8.30
C THR A 383 19.69 -19.03 8.93
N PRO A 384 18.73 -19.81 8.37
CA PRO A 384 17.43 -19.98 9.00
C PRO A 384 17.59 -20.70 10.36
N VAL A 385 16.81 -20.29 11.36
CA VAL A 385 16.70 -21.01 12.62
C VAL A 385 15.85 -22.26 12.39
N SER A 386 16.43 -23.42 12.65
CA SER A 386 15.67 -24.65 12.81
C SER A 386 15.29 -24.81 14.28
N HIS A 387 14.01 -24.75 14.59
CA HIS A 387 13.50 -25.30 15.85
C HIS A 387 13.16 -26.76 15.57
N SER A 388 13.84 -27.68 16.25
CA SER A 388 13.46 -29.09 16.28
C SER A 388 12.11 -29.21 16.99
N GLY A 389 11.03 -29.09 16.22
CA GLY A 389 9.67 -29.16 16.69
C GLY A 389 8.75 -29.48 15.53
N GLY A 390 8.68 -30.78 15.18
CA GLY A 390 7.81 -31.33 14.13
C GLY A 390 8.61 -32.02 13.06
#